data_AF-A0A4Q5YSW9-F1
#
_entry.id   AF-A0A4Q5YSW9-F1
#
_cell.length_a   1.000
_cell.length_b   1.000
_cell.length_c   1.000
_cell.angle_alpha   90.00
_cell.angle_beta   90.00
_cell.angle_gamma   90.00
#
_symmetry.space_group_name_H-M   'P 1'
#
loop_
_entity.id
_entity.type
_entity.pdbx_description
1 polymer ?
#
loop_
_entity_poly.entity_id
_entity_poly.type
_entity_poly.pdbx_seq_one_letter_code
_entity_poly.pdbx_strand_id
1 'polypeptide(L)'
;MKKLLALVFFIQLAISSASVYAQGQPLKWTLADSLFGALPASIHVYRSTDLLDGKPNIAYYIIADLSDKNLEFSTDTTLNRRLTPLQFYQKNAQPAVVVNTTFFSFATNQNLN
;
A
#
# COMPACT_ATOMS: atom_id res chain seq x y z
N MET A 1 -42.53 -12.23 35.15
CA MET A 1 -42.27 -12.50 33.72
C MET A 1 -41.94 -11.23 32.92
N LYS A 2 -42.80 -10.20 32.86
CA LYS A 2 -42.56 -8.97 32.06
C LYS A 2 -41.24 -8.24 32.38
N LYS A 3 -40.88 -8.11 33.67
CA LYS A 3 -39.61 -7.50 34.12
C LYS A 3 -38.37 -8.31 33.75
N LEU A 4 -38.49 -9.65 33.76
CA LEU A 4 -37.42 -10.56 33.34
C LEU A 4 -37.21 -10.50 31.82
N LEU A 5 -38.30 -10.42 31.06
CA LEU A 5 -38.25 -10.26 29.60
C LEU A 5 -37.61 -8.93 29.18
N ALA A 6 -37.96 -7.84 29.88
CA ALA A 6 -37.35 -6.53 29.66
C ALA A 6 -35.85 -6.52 29.97
N LEU A 7 -35.44 -7.16 31.07
CA LEU A 7 -34.02 -7.27 31.44
C LEU A 7 -33.22 -8.05 30.38
N VAL A 8 -33.75 -9.17 29.89
CA VAL A 8 -33.13 -9.95 28.81
C VAL A 8 -33.00 -9.12 27.53
N PHE A 9 -34.03 -8.33 27.19
CA PHE A 9 -34.01 -7.45 26.02
C PHE A 9 -32.95 -6.33 26.14
N PHE A 10 -32.81 -5.71 27.32
CA PHE A 10 -31.77 -4.70 27.57
C PHE A 10 -30.36 -5.30 27.52
N ILE A 11 -30.17 -6.52 28.03
CA ILE A 11 -28.89 -7.24 27.94
C ILE A 11 -28.56 -7.56 26.48
N GLN A 12 -29.52 -8.02 25.68
CA GLN A 12 -29.31 -8.26 24.25
C GLN A 12 -28.97 -6.98 23.48
N LEU A 13 -29.60 -5.85 23.79
CA LEU A 13 -29.30 -4.56 23.16
C LEU A 13 -27.88 -4.07 23.49
N ALA A 14 -27.41 -4.29 24.72
CA ALA A 14 -26.05 -3.96 25.16
C ALA A 14 -24.99 -4.87 24.51
N ILE A 15 -25.28 -6.16 24.31
CA ILE A 15 -24.36 -7.09 23.64
C ILE A 15 -24.27 -6.78 22.13
N SER A 16 -25.38 -6.37 21.51
CA SER A 16 -25.44 -6.05 20.07
C SER A 16 -24.61 -4.82 19.69
N SER A 17 -24.42 -3.88 20.63
CA SER A 17 -23.66 -2.65 20.42
C SER A 17 -22.14 -2.84 20.62
N ALA A 18 -21.71 -3.93 21.25
CA ALA A 18 -20.28 -4.28 21.39
C ALA A 18 -19.70 -4.95 20.13
N SER A 19 -20.53 -5.46 19.23
CA SER A 19 -20.12 -6.25 18.05
C SER A 19 -19.65 -5.42 16.84
N VAL A 20 -19.59 -4.08 16.94
CA VAL A 20 -19.30 -3.19 15.79
C VAL A 20 -17.80 -2.87 15.63
N TYR A 21 -16.91 -3.43 16.46
CA TYR A 21 -15.47 -3.10 16.42
C TYR A 21 -14.59 -3.99 15.54
N ALA A 22 -15.16 -4.84 14.68
CA ALA A 22 -14.40 -5.63 13.72
C ALA A 22 -14.28 -4.98 12.32
N GLN A 23 -14.37 -3.64 12.26
CA GLN A 23 -13.87 -2.89 11.11
C GLN A 23 -12.33 -2.91 11.21
N GLY A 24 -11.62 -3.45 10.22
CA GLY A 24 -10.17 -3.59 10.26
C GLY A 24 -9.48 -2.30 10.72
N GLN A 25 -8.51 -2.42 11.64
CA GLN A 25 -7.78 -1.26 12.16
C GLN A 25 -7.16 -0.49 10.97
N PRO A 26 -7.42 0.82 10.82
CA PRO A 26 -6.81 1.59 9.75
C PRO A 26 -5.30 1.54 9.92
N LEU A 27 -4.59 1.17 8.85
CA LEU A 27 -3.12 1.11 8.87
C LEU A 27 -2.57 2.48 9.24
N LYS A 28 -1.72 2.54 10.27
CA LYS A 28 -0.95 3.73 10.59
C LYS A 28 0.17 3.91 9.58
N TRP A 29 0.19 5.06 8.93
CA TRP A 29 1.20 5.45 7.95
C TRP A 29 2.12 6.52 8.52
N THR A 30 3.42 6.30 8.41
CA THR A 30 4.44 7.26 8.83
C THR A 30 5.29 7.69 7.64
N LEU A 31 5.68 8.96 7.61
CA LEU A 31 6.60 9.48 6.59
C LEU A 31 7.92 8.69 6.62
N ALA A 32 8.39 8.29 5.45
CA ALA A 32 9.51 7.38 5.26
C ALA A 32 10.56 7.92 4.28
N ASP A 33 10.47 9.19 3.87
CA ASP A 33 11.38 9.83 2.90
C ASP A 33 12.85 9.59 3.24
N SER A 34 13.23 9.69 4.52
CA SER A 34 14.60 9.48 5.00
C SER A 34 15.18 8.08 4.76
N LEU A 35 14.35 7.08 4.45
CA LEU A 35 14.80 5.73 4.12
C LEU A 35 15.20 5.60 2.64
N PHE A 36 14.91 6.62 1.84
CA PHE A 36 15.21 6.69 0.42
C PHE A 36 16.30 7.75 0.17
N GLY A 37 16.83 7.80 -1.06
CA GLY A 37 17.78 8.84 -1.46
C GLY A 37 17.17 10.24 -1.45
N ALA A 38 17.86 11.22 -2.01
CA ALA A 38 17.31 12.56 -2.16
C ALA A 38 16.04 12.52 -3.04
N LEU A 39 14.88 12.70 -2.42
CA LEU A 39 13.60 12.79 -3.12
C LEU A 39 13.29 14.25 -3.46
N PRO A 40 12.66 14.53 -4.61
CA PRO A 40 12.04 15.83 -4.87
C PRO A 40 11.03 16.18 -3.77
N ALA A 41 10.89 17.46 -3.44
CA ALA A 41 9.95 17.92 -2.41
C ALA A 41 8.47 17.62 -2.74
N SER A 42 8.17 17.31 -4.00
CA SER A 42 6.86 16.91 -4.52
C SER A 42 6.59 15.40 -4.42
N ILE A 43 7.54 14.61 -3.90
CA ILE A 43 7.41 13.16 -3.70
C ILE A 43 7.58 12.83 -2.22
N HIS A 44 6.60 12.09 -1.67
CA HIS A 44 6.65 11.57 -0.31
C HIS A 44 6.39 10.07 -0.29
N VAL A 45 7.18 9.35 0.49
CA VAL A 45 7.02 7.92 0.74
C VAL A 45 6.47 7.72 2.13
N TYR A 46 5.47 6.84 2.25
CA TYR A 46 4.89 6.45 3.52
C TYR A 46 5.05 4.96 3.74
N ARG A 47 5.22 4.58 5.00
CA ARG A 47 5.42 3.20 5.44
C ARG A 47 4.43 2.83 6.54
N SER A 48 3.96 1.59 6.52
CA SER A 48 3.23 0.97 7.63
C SER A 48 3.82 -0.39 7.97
N THR A 49 3.84 -0.72 9.26
CA THR A 49 4.16 -2.05 9.79
C THR A 49 3.04 -2.61 10.66
N ASP A 50 1.88 -1.99 10.61
CA ASP A 50 0.72 -2.48 11.35
C ASP A 50 0.28 -3.82 10.80
N LEU A 51 -0.32 -4.65 11.67
CA LEU A 51 -0.88 -5.92 11.25
C LEU A 51 -2.00 -5.69 10.24
N LEU A 52 -1.95 -6.40 9.12
CA LEU A 52 -3.03 -6.44 8.15
C LEU A 52 -3.77 -7.77 8.35
N ASP A 53 -5.04 -7.70 8.73
CA ASP A 53 -5.86 -8.87 9.09
C ASP A 53 -5.19 -9.78 10.14
N GLY A 54 -4.54 -9.16 11.13
CA GLY A 54 -3.82 -9.86 12.21
C GLY A 54 -2.48 -10.48 11.80
N LYS A 55 -2.03 -10.28 10.56
CA LYS A 55 -0.77 -10.83 10.04
C LYS A 55 0.32 -9.75 9.96
N PRO A 56 1.59 -10.10 10.22
CA PRO A 56 2.70 -9.18 10.00
C PRO A 56 2.72 -8.65 8.57
N ASN A 57 2.88 -7.34 8.42
CA ASN A 57 2.85 -6.64 7.15
C ASN A 57 3.92 -5.55 7.13
N ILE A 58 4.50 -5.31 5.96
CA ILE A 58 5.30 -4.12 5.67
C ILE A 58 4.77 -3.57 4.36
N ALA A 59 4.14 -2.39 4.41
CA ALA A 59 3.57 -1.75 3.24
C ALA A 59 4.21 -0.38 3.02
N TYR A 60 4.32 -0.02 1.74
CA TYR A 60 4.75 1.31 1.31
C TYR A 60 3.75 1.86 0.30
N TYR A 61 3.52 3.17 0.34
CA TYR A 61 2.91 3.91 -0.76
C TYR A 61 3.66 5.21 -0.99
N ILE A 62 3.41 5.83 -2.14
CA ILE A 62 4.05 7.07 -2.55
C ILE A 62 2.97 8.05 -2.98
N ILE A 63 3.13 9.31 -2.61
CA ILE A 63 2.39 10.43 -3.16
C ILE A 63 3.37 11.24 -4.01
N ALA A 64 2.99 11.50 -5.25
CA ALA A 64 3.70 12.40 -6.15
C ALA A 64 2.74 13.50 -6.60
N ASP A 65 3.13 14.76 -6.41
CA ASP A 65 2.32 15.92 -6.78
C ASP A 65 2.33 16.13 -8.30
N LEU A 66 1.19 15.89 -8.96
CA LEU A 66 1.02 16.06 -10.41
C LEU A 66 1.09 17.52 -10.89
N SER A 67 1.04 18.48 -9.96
CA SER A 67 1.23 19.90 -10.28
C SER A 67 2.70 20.24 -10.54
N ASP A 68 3.65 19.46 -10.00
CA ASP A 68 5.08 19.63 -10.27
C ASP A 68 5.42 19.17 -11.70
N LYS A 69 5.72 20.14 -12.55
CA LYS A 69 6.04 19.92 -13.98
C LYS A 69 7.43 19.34 -14.21
N ASN A 70 8.26 19.22 -13.17
CA ASN A 70 9.56 18.58 -13.25
C ASN A 70 9.50 17.07 -13.00
N LEU A 71 8.35 16.53 -12.59
CA LEU A 71 8.16 15.09 -12.44
C LEU A 71 7.91 14.44 -13.79
N GLU A 72 8.74 13.45 -14.12
CA GLU A 72 8.54 12.58 -15.29
C GLU A 72 8.04 11.20 -14.85
N PHE A 73 6.89 10.79 -15.39
CA PHE A 73 6.35 9.45 -15.20
C PHE A 73 6.57 8.65 -16.49
N SER A 74 7.31 7.56 -16.38
CA SER A 74 7.64 6.71 -17.52
C SER A 74 7.53 5.23 -17.15
N THR A 75 7.47 4.38 -18.16
CA THR A 75 7.44 2.93 -18.01
C THR A 75 8.50 2.28 -18.89
N ASP A 76 9.11 1.21 -18.39
CA ASP A 76 10.12 0.44 -19.14
C ASP A 76 9.72 -1.03 -19.16
N THR A 77 9.63 -1.64 -20.35
CA THR A 77 9.07 -2.98 -20.52
C THR A 77 10.11 -4.08 -20.37
N THR A 78 9.67 -5.30 -20.13
CA THR A 78 10.51 -6.49 -19.99
C THR A 78 10.79 -7.19 -21.32
N LEU A 79 10.54 -6.58 -22.48
CA LEU A 79 10.66 -7.29 -23.76
C LEU A 79 12.05 -7.96 -23.89
N ASN A 80 12.05 -9.30 -23.92
CA ASN A 80 13.22 -10.17 -23.96
C ASN A 80 14.20 -10.03 -22.77
N ARG A 81 13.76 -9.54 -21.62
CA ARG A 81 14.60 -9.36 -20.42
C ARG A 81 13.81 -9.50 -19.12
N ARG A 82 14.49 -9.86 -18.04
CA ARG A 82 13.87 -9.91 -16.71
C ARG A 82 14.79 -9.23 -15.70
N LEU A 83 14.51 -7.95 -15.44
CA LEU A 83 15.27 -7.14 -14.49
C LEU A 83 14.44 -6.93 -13.22
N THR A 84 15.12 -6.87 -12.08
CA THR A 84 14.52 -6.47 -10.81
C THR A 84 14.28 -4.95 -10.79
N PRO A 85 13.42 -4.42 -9.92
CA PRO A 85 13.26 -2.97 -9.75
C PRO A 85 14.59 -2.23 -9.50
N LEU A 86 15.51 -2.84 -8.72
CA LEU A 86 16.84 -2.27 -8.48
C LEU A 86 17.70 -2.22 -9.76
N GLN A 87 17.62 -3.24 -10.60
CA GLN A 87 18.34 -3.24 -11.89
C GLN A 87 17.74 -2.22 -12.86
N PHE A 88 16.42 -2.02 -12.86
CA PHE A 88 15.79 -0.92 -13.61
C PHE A 88 16.20 0.45 -13.07
N TYR A 89 16.29 0.61 -11.74
CA TYR A 89 16.81 1.83 -11.13
C TYR A 89 18.22 2.15 -11.63
N GLN A 90 19.12 1.18 -11.61
CA GLN A 90 20.50 1.37 -12.12
C GLN A 90 20.52 1.66 -13.62
N LYS A 91 19.74 0.94 -14.41
CA LYS A 91 19.70 1.08 -15.88
C LYS A 91 19.14 2.44 -16.31
N ASN A 92 18.09 2.93 -15.66
CA ASN A 92 17.33 4.10 -16.10
C ASN A 92 17.83 5.39 -15.44
N ALA A 93 19.15 5.50 -15.27
CA ALA A 93 19.82 6.66 -14.70
C ALA A 93 19.34 7.04 -13.28
N GLN A 94 18.99 6.04 -12.46
CA GLN A 94 18.67 6.21 -11.04
C GLN A 94 17.49 7.18 -10.80
N PRO A 95 16.29 6.86 -11.34
CA PRO A 95 15.11 7.70 -11.14
C PRO A 95 14.71 7.72 -9.66
N ALA A 96 13.97 8.74 -9.22
CA ALA A 96 13.61 8.90 -7.80
C ALA A 96 12.91 7.66 -7.20
N VAL A 97 12.08 6.98 -7.99
CA VAL A 97 11.27 5.83 -7.56
C VAL A 97 11.15 4.81 -8.70
N VAL A 98 11.23 3.52 -8.37
CA VAL A 98 10.88 2.42 -9.29
C VAL A 98 9.98 1.43 -8.57
N VAL A 99 8.87 1.05 -9.20
CA VAL A 99 7.95 0.02 -8.73
C VAL A 99 7.68 -0.97 -9.85
N ASN A 100 7.56 -2.26 -9.52
CA ASN A 100 7.10 -3.25 -10.50
C ASN A 100 5.64 -2.97 -10.86
N THR A 101 5.27 -3.18 -12.11
CA THR A 101 3.90 -2.97 -12.59
C THR A 101 3.50 -4.03 -13.60
N THR A 102 2.20 -4.16 -13.86
CA THR A 102 1.58 -5.03 -14.86
C THR A 102 1.93 -6.53 -14.74
N PHE A 103 1.29 -7.35 -15.59
CA PHE A 103 1.57 -8.77 -15.70
C PHE A 103 2.48 -9.07 -16.91
N PHE A 104 3.35 -10.06 -16.79
CA PHE A 104 4.20 -10.54 -17.88
C PHE A 104 4.33 -12.07 -17.84
N SER A 105 4.63 -12.67 -18.98
CA SER A 105 4.89 -14.10 -19.10
C SER A 105 6.25 -14.47 -18.54
N PHE A 106 6.30 -15.41 -17.59
CA PHE A 106 7.57 -15.94 -17.08
C PHE A 106 8.28 -16.84 -18.10
N ALA A 107 7.56 -17.37 -19.10
CA ALA A 107 8.12 -18.22 -20.14
C ALA A 107 8.74 -17.40 -21.28
N THR A 108 8.11 -16.28 -21.66
CA THR A 108 8.50 -15.50 -22.84
C THR A 108 9.01 -14.09 -22.52
N ASN A 109 8.91 -13.64 -21.26
CA ASN A 109 9.24 -12.29 -20.80
C ASN A 109 8.45 -11.16 -21.50
N GLN A 110 7.34 -11.51 -22.15
CA GLN A 110 6.49 -10.56 -22.86
C GLN A 110 5.40 -10.01 -21.94
N ASN A 111 5.02 -8.75 -22.17
CA ASN A 111 3.86 -8.14 -21.52
C ASN A 111 2.57 -8.89 -21.94
N LEU A 112 1.61 -9.01 -21.01
CA LEU A 112 0.32 -9.65 -21.26
C LEU A 112 -0.82 -8.66 -21.56
N ASN A 113 -0.52 -7.36 -21.67
CA ASN A 113 -1.45 -6.29 -22.01
C ASN A 113 -1.17 -5.71 -23.39
#